data_AF-A0A3D3RCC6-F1
#
_entry.id   AF-A0A3D3RCC6-F1
#
_cell.length_a   1.000
_cell.length_b   1.000
_cell.length_c   1.000
_cell.angle_alpha   90.00
_cell.angle_beta   90.00
_cell.angle_gamma   90.00
#
_symmetry.space_group_name_H-M   'P 1'
#
loop_
_entity.id
_entity.type
_entity.pdbx_description
1 polymer ?
#
loop_
_entity_poly.entity_id
_entity_poly.type
_entity_poly.pdbx_seq_one_letter_code
_entity_poly.pdbx_strand_id
1 'polypeptide(L)'
;MTPAERAQLKRNYEKFQKLSPEEQQRLRKLHEATRSQPELNRVMHAYDEWVKTLSPWEQEDLRKAETTQERMELIRKYRSRQASPDRRRSGRNLYELAKIMDLDFRDPPLRFIFWVENPAPETFNKAIGILERSLPEPVKYPKSKAEFSEFAQSLAVLQTAVRAKRQSGDRNGSDWPPPETVDQISQLLDDQKYQLRENEDARGFRGKLRLGDQKRMTVIFFLAKGLVNQLMMSVKQELDTIQPPEDKLQQFFESLDSKSKDHLMRYPPDEMQEKLKYRYLQTQLPEKVRQSIHQRSREVQQLIGDFIPESDLKNQFDGPRRGGVKERMQDMKERRFNGPGGRPGNRPLRGRNGEPGPRPPAQLPPDA
;
A
#
# COMPACT_ATOMS: atom_id res chain seq x y z
N MET A 1 -15.82 -1.83 -37.98
CA MET A 1 -14.75 -2.81 -37.70
C MET A 1 -13.40 -2.16 -37.98
N THR A 2 -12.59 -2.00 -36.94
CA THR A 2 -11.30 -1.29 -37.04
C THR A 2 -10.23 -2.16 -37.75
N PRO A 3 -9.16 -1.54 -38.31
CA PRO A 3 -8.05 -2.30 -38.89
C PRO A 3 -7.40 -3.28 -37.89
N ALA A 4 -7.36 -2.92 -36.61
CA ALA A 4 -6.84 -3.76 -35.54
C ALA A 4 -7.73 -4.99 -35.27
N GLU A 5 -9.06 -4.81 -35.23
CA GLU A 5 -10.01 -5.91 -35.13
C GLU A 5 -9.92 -6.88 -36.31
N ARG A 6 -9.74 -6.35 -37.54
CA ARG A 6 -9.58 -7.20 -38.74
C ARG A 6 -8.31 -8.04 -38.68
N ALA A 7 -7.20 -7.44 -38.24
CA ALA A 7 -5.94 -8.16 -38.07
C ALA A 7 -6.07 -9.25 -36.98
N GLN A 8 -6.78 -8.96 -35.88
CA GLN A 8 -7.00 -9.92 -34.81
C GLN A 8 -7.90 -11.08 -35.27
N LEU A 9 -9.00 -10.81 -35.97
CA LEU A 9 -9.87 -11.86 -36.51
C LEU A 9 -9.14 -12.73 -37.53
N LYS A 10 -8.31 -12.14 -38.39
CA LYS A 10 -7.48 -12.90 -39.34
C LYS A 10 -6.52 -13.86 -38.62
N ARG A 11 -5.81 -13.38 -37.58
CA ARG A 11 -4.91 -14.22 -36.77
C ARG A 11 -5.64 -15.34 -36.04
N ASN A 12 -6.83 -15.06 -35.48
CA ASN A 12 -7.64 -16.06 -34.80
C ASN A 12 -8.16 -17.12 -35.77
N TYR A 13 -8.58 -16.71 -36.96
CA TYR A 13 -9.01 -17.61 -38.04
C TYR A 13 -7.87 -18.51 -38.52
N GLU A 14 -6.68 -17.94 -38.77
CA GLU A 14 -5.48 -18.70 -39.16
C GLU A 14 -5.06 -19.70 -38.06
N LYS A 15 -5.17 -19.31 -36.78
CA LYS A 15 -4.92 -20.22 -35.66
C LYS A 15 -5.93 -21.36 -35.62
N PHE A 16 -7.21 -21.06 -35.79
CA PHE A 16 -8.27 -22.06 -35.81
C PHE A 16 -8.09 -23.07 -36.95
N GLN A 17 -7.72 -22.59 -38.14
CA GLN A 17 -7.44 -23.44 -39.31
C GLN A 17 -6.27 -24.40 -39.10
N LYS A 18 -5.31 -24.05 -38.23
CA LYS A 18 -4.15 -24.89 -37.89
C LYS A 18 -4.46 -25.96 -36.82
N LEU A 19 -5.61 -25.91 -36.17
CA LEU A 19 -6.03 -26.93 -35.21
C LEU A 19 -6.40 -28.22 -35.91
N SER A 20 -6.31 -29.35 -35.20
CA SER A 20 -6.73 -30.63 -35.76
C SER A 20 -8.24 -30.64 -36.07
N PRO A 21 -8.72 -31.46 -37.01
CA PRO A 21 -10.15 -31.56 -37.32
C PRO A 21 -11.01 -31.86 -36.08
N GLU A 22 -10.49 -32.67 -35.15
CA GLU A 22 -11.15 -33.03 -33.90
C GLU A 22 -11.30 -31.83 -32.96
N GLU A 23 -10.26 -31.02 -32.83
CA GLU A 23 -10.27 -29.80 -32.02
C GLU A 23 -11.18 -28.72 -32.62
N GLN A 24 -11.16 -28.56 -33.95
CA GLN A 24 -12.09 -27.66 -34.64
C GLN A 24 -13.55 -28.08 -34.41
N GLN A 25 -13.85 -29.38 -34.51
CA GLN A 25 -15.19 -29.92 -34.27
C GLN A 25 -15.61 -29.72 -32.81
N ARG A 26 -14.71 -29.93 -31.85
CA ARG A 26 -14.94 -29.68 -30.42
C ARG A 26 -15.29 -28.22 -30.15
N LEU A 27 -14.54 -27.28 -30.74
CA LEU A 27 -14.79 -25.85 -30.58
C LEU A 27 -16.12 -25.41 -31.20
N ARG A 28 -16.50 -25.97 -32.35
CA ARG A 28 -17.82 -25.72 -32.96
C ARG A 28 -18.96 -26.17 -32.05
N LYS A 29 -18.87 -27.39 -31.50
CA LYS A 29 -19.85 -27.91 -30.54
C LYS A 29 -19.96 -27.02 -29.29
N LEU A 30 -18.82 -26.53 -28.77
CA LEU A 30 -18.80 -25.62 -27.63
C LEU A 30 -19.46 -24.27 -27.96
N HIS A 31 -19.22 -23.74 -29.17
CA HIS A 31 -19.83 -22.50 -29.63
C HIS A 31 -21.36 -22.64 -29.82
N GLU A 32 -21.83 -23.76 -30.37
CA GLU A 32 -23.26 -24.05 -30.50
C GLU A 32 -23.95 -24.18 -29.13
N ALA A 33 -23.29 -24.86 -28.18
CA ALA A 33 -23.80 -25.00 -26.81
C ALA A 33 -23.91 -23.65 -26.08
N THR A 34 -22.90 -22.79 -26.21
CA THR A 34 -22.90 -21.45 -25.60
C THR A 34 -23.85 -20.48 -26.28
N ARG A 35 -24.08 -20.60 -27.60
CA ARG A 35 -25.08 -19.80 -28.33
C ARG A 35 -26.51 -20.11 -27.88
N SER A 36 -26.78 -21.37 -27.57
CA SER A 36 -28.10 -21.84 -27.15
C SER A 36 -28.39 -21.59 -25.65
N GLN A 37 -27.35 -21.26 -24.87
CA GLN A 37 -27.44 -21.08 -23.42
C GLN A 37 -26.74 -19.78 -22.97
N PRO A 38 -27.48 -18.66 -22.82
CA PRO A 38 -26.87 -17.38 -22.47
C PRO A 38 -26.18 -17.39 -21.10
N GLU A 39 -26.68 -18.17 -20.14
CA GLU A 39 -26.03 -18.33 -18.83
C GLU A 39 -24.67 -19.02 -18.92
N LEU A 40 -24.54 -20.04 -19.78
CA LEU A 40 -23.26 -20.71 -20.01
C LEU A 40 -22.23 -19.75 -20.64
N ASN A 41 -22.70 -18.89 -21.56
CA ASN A 41 -21.85 -17.86 -22.16
C ASN A 41 -21.36 -16.85 -21.11
N ARG A 42 -22.23 -16.40 -20.20
CA ARG A 42 -21.85 -15.54 -19.08
C ARG A 42 -20.80 -16.19 -18.18
N VAL A 43 -20.99 -17.46 -17.81
CA VAL A 43 -20.04 -18.22 -16.97
C VAL A 43 -18.69 -18.35 -17.67
N MET A 44 -18.67 -18.64 -18.97
CA MET A 44 -17.44 -18.76 -19.75
C MET A 44 -16.68 -17.42 -19.80
N HIS A 45 -17.37 -16.31 -20.05
CA HIS A 45 -16.76 -14.98 -20.03
C HIS A 45 -16.23 -14.61 -18.64
N ALA A 46 -17.01 -14.86 -17.59
CA ALA A 46 -16.57 -14.61 -16.21
C ALA A 46 -15.35 -15.47 -15.83
N TYR A 47 -15.27 -16.69 -16.34
CA TYR A 47 -14.11 -17.56 -16.16
C TYR A 47 -12.88 -17.03 -16.90
N ASP A 48 -13.00 -16.64 -18.17
CA ASP A 48 -11.88 -16.10 -18.96
C ASP A 48 -11.31 -14.80 -18.35
N GLU A 49 -12.19 -13.87 -17.98
CA GLU A 49 -11.78 -12.64 -17.29
C GLU A 49 -11.10 -12.93 -15.95
N TRP A 50 -11.62 -13.90 -15.19
CA TRP A 50 -11.01 -14.30 -13.93
C TRP A 50 -9.63 -14.95 -14.12
N VAL A 51 -9.45 -15.84 -15.09
CA VAL A 51 -8.15 -16.50 -15.35
C VAL A 51 -7.07 -15.47 -15.70
N LYS A 52 -7.40 -14.38 -16.40
CA LYS A 52 -6.46 -13.28 -16.70
C LYS A 52 -5.93 -12.58 -15.44
N THR A 53 -6.65 -12.68 -14.31
CA THR A 53 -6.20 -12.11 -13.02
C THR A 53 -5.21 -13.00 -12.28
N LEU A 54 -5.05 -14.26 -12.69
CA LEU A 54 -4.14 -15.21 -12.08
C LEU A 54 -2.71 -14.98 -12.56
N SER A 55 -1.75 -15.35 -11.71
CA SER A 55 -0.34 -15.34 -12.07
C SER A 55 -0.02 -16.39 -13.16
N PRO A 56 1.09 -16.24 -13.90
CA PRO A 56 1.45 -17.19 -14.96
C PRO A 56 1.56 -18.65 -14.50
N TRP A 57 2.00 -18.90 -13.26
CA TRP A 57 2.10 -20.25 -12.71
C TRP A 57 0.73 -20.82 -12.30
N GLU A 58 -0.18 -20.00 -11.77
CA GLU A 58 -1.54 -20.43 -11.42
C GLU A 58 -2.39 -20.73 -12.67
N GLN A 59 -2.17 -19.99 -13.76
CA GLN A 59 -2.77 -20.31 -15.06
C GLN A 59 -2.26 -21.65 -15.60
N GLU A 60 -0.97 -21.95 -15.40
CA GLU A 60 -0.37 -23.20 -15.82
C GLU A 60 -0.84 -24.39 -14.98
N ASP A 61 -1.03 -24.22 -13.66
CA ASP A 61 -1.63 -25.22 -12.79
C ASP A 61 -3.06 -25.57 -13.25
N LEU A 62 -3.89 -24.58 -13.61
CA LEU A 62 -5.23 -24.81 -14.16
C LEU A 62 -5.19 -25.52 -15.53
N ARG A 63 -4.17 -25.25 -16.34
CA ARG A 63 -3.97 -25.90 -17.63
C ARG A 63 -3.58 -27.36 -17.47
N LYS A 64 -2.74 -27.67 -16.48
CA LYS A 64 -2.26 -29.03 -16.17
C LYS A 64 -3.28 -29.92 -15.47
N ALA A 65 -4.29 -29.33 -14.82
CA ALA A 65 -5.37 -30.10 -14.21
C ALA A 65 -6.08 -30.98 -15.26
N GLU A 66 -6.00 -32.30 -15.08
CA GLU A 66 -6.49 -33.29 -16.04
C GLU A 66 -7.98 -33.55 -15.85
N THR A 67 -8.47 -33.41 -14.61
CA THR A 67 -9.86 -33.68 -14.25
C THR A 67 -10.65 -32.40 -13.96
N THR A 68 -11.97 -32.45 -14.20
CA THR A 68 -12.88 -31.36 -13.85
C THR A 68 -12.90 -31.10 -12.35
N GLN A 69 -12.82 -32.15 -11.52
CA GLN A 69 -12.82 -32.01 -10.06
C GLN A 69 -11.57 -31.29 -9.57
N GLU A 70 -10.39 -31.70 -10.02
CA GLU A 70 -9.12 -31.04 -9.69
C GLU A 70 -9.12 -29.57 -10.12
N ARG A 71 -9.60 -29.28 -11.35
CA ARG A 71 -9.74 -27.91 -11.82
C ARG A 71 -10.68 -27.10 -10.93
N MET A 72 -11.80 -27.69 -10.48
CA MET A 72 -12.74 -27.02 -9.56
C MET A 72 -12.13 -26.78 -8.18
N GLU A 73 -11.30 -27.68 -7.66
CA GLU A 73 -10.56 -27.48 -6.40
C GLU A 73 -9.54 -26.35 -6.51
N LEU A 74 -8.78 -26.30 -7.60
CA LEU A 74 -7.86 -25.20 -7.89
C LEU A 74 -8.60 -23.86 -8.02
N ILE A 75 -9.74 -23.84 -8.71
CA ILE A 75 -10.59 -22.65 -8.79
C ILE A 75 -11.02 -22.19 -7.40
N ARG A 76 -11.52 -23.11 -6.55
CA ARG A 76 -11.90 -22.79 -5.16
C ARG A 76 -10.72 -22.26 -4.35
N LYS A 77 -9.54 -22.87 -4.49
CA LYS A 77 -8.29 -22.46 -3.82
C LYS A 77 -7.83 -21.07 -4.23
N TYR A 78 -7.81 -20.76 -5.53
CA TYR A 78 -7.40 -19.44 -6.01
C TYR A 78 -8.45 -18.38 -5.71
N ARG A 79 -9.74 -18.73 -5.81
CA ARG A 79 -10.84 -17.85 -5.39
C ARG A 79 -10.80 -17.56 -3.90
N SER A 80 -10.54 -18.53 -3.02
CA SER A 80 -10.43 -18.29 -1.58
C SER A 80 -9.19 -17.48 -1.22
N ARG A 81 -8.10 -17.60 -1.98
CA ARG A 81 -6.91 -16.75 -1.86
C ARG A 81 -7.16 -15.31 -2.32
N GLN A 82 -7.96 -15.12 -3.37
CA GLN A 82 -8.38 -13.80 -3.85
C GLN A 82 -9.50 -13.18 -3.00
N ALA A 83 -10.36 -14.00 -2.41
CA ALA A 83 -11.47 -13.62 -1.52
C ALA A 83 -11.02 -13.44 -0.07
N SER A 84 -9.89 -14.05 0.33
CA SER A 84 -9.18 -13.63 1.52
C SER A 84 -8.95 -12.12 1.37
N PRO A 85 -9.42 -11.29 2.31
CA PRO A 85 -9.31 -9.84 2.25
C PRO A 85 -7.83 -9.48 2.33
N ASP A 86 -7.21 -9.51 1.16
CA ASP A 86 -5.80 -9.59 0.95
C ASP A 86 -5.17 -8.28 1.44
N ARG A 87 -4.09 -8.38 2.21
CA ARG A 87 -3.25 -7.26 2.67
C ARG A 87 -2.83 -6.34 1.49
N ARG A 88 -2.94 -6.83 0.26
CA ARG A 88 -2.67 -6.13 -1.01
C ARG A 88 -3.83 -5.31 -1.57
N ARG A 89 -5.11 -5.66 -1.32
CA ARG A 89 -6.28 -4.84 -1.73
C ARG A 89 -6.51 -3.67 -0.76
N SER A 90 -6.36 -3.90 0.54
CA SER A 90 -6.46 -2.86 1.58
C SER A 90 -5.47 -1.69 1.36
N GLY A 91 -4.25 -2.01 0.90
CA GLY A 91 -3.23 -1.00 0.59
C GLY A 91 -3.51 -0.09 -0.63
N ARG A 92 -4.44 -0.47 -1.54
CA ARG A 92 -4.72 0.31 -2.76
C ARG A 92 -5.75 1.43 -2.57
N ASN A 93 -6.59 1.32 -1.54
CA ASN A 93 -7.51 2.39 -1.11
C ASN A 93 -6.95 3.23 0.04
N LEU A 94 -5.75 2.88 0.52
CA LEU A 94 -5.05 3.58 1.59
C LEU A 94 -4.91 5.08 1.31
N TYR A 95 -4.66 5.46 0.05
CA TYR A 95 -4.55 6.85 -0.37
C TYR A 95 -5.88 7.60 -0.30
N GLU A 96 -7.00 6.98 -0.64
CA GLU A 96 -8.32 7.64 -0.59
C GLU A 96 -8.81 7.71 0.86
N LEU A 97 -8.61 6.64 1.65
CA LEU A 97 -8.88 6.65 3.09
C LEU A 97 -8.05 7.72 3.82
N ALA A 98 -6.78 7.87 3.47
CA ALA A 98 -5.92 8.89 4.05
C ALA A 98 -6.38 10.31 3.76
N LYS A 99 -6.90 10.58 2.55
CA LYS A 99 -7.50 11.89 2.25
C LYS A 99 -8.75 12.15 3.09
N ILE A 100 -9.59 11.13 3.28
CA ILE A 100 -10.79 11.26 4.14
C ILE A 100 -10.39 11.51 5.60
N MET A 101 -9.28 10.93 6.03
CA MET A 101 -8.75 11.07 7.39
C MET A 101 -7.87 12.31 7.58
N ASP A 102 -7.59 13.09 6.53
CA ASP A 102 -6.63 14.20 6.55
C ASP A 102 -5.22 13.79 7.05
N LEU A 103 -4.78 12.59 6.68
CA LEU A 103 -3.44 12.10 6.95
C LEU A 103 -2.50 12.52 5.82
N ASP A 104 -1.70 13.56 6.03
CA ASP A 104 -0.65 13.91 5.06
C ASP A 104 0.60 13.05 5.28
N PHE A 105 0.71 11.97 4.51
CA PHE A 105 1.91 11.14 4.53
C PHE A 105 3.15 11.79 3.87
N ARG A 106 3.02 13.01 3.34
CA ARG A 106 4.18 13.82 2.94
C ARG A 106 4.86 14.44 4.15
N ASP A 107 4.17 14.56 5.27
CA ASP A 107 4.78 15.03 6.50
C ASP A 107 5.83 14.03 6.98
N PRO A 108 7.03 14.50 7.37
CA PRO A 108 8.13 13.66 7.84
C PRO A 108 7.72 12.59 8.88
N PRO A 109 6.91 12.89 9.90
CA PRO A 109 6.49 11.90 10.90
C PRO A 109 5.50 10.86 10.39
N LEU A 110 4.93 10.96 9.19
CA LEU A 110 4.02 9.93 8.66
C LEU A 110 4.58 9.25 7.40
N ARG A 111 5.63 9.81 6.80
CA ARG A 111 6.26 9.28 5.59
C ARG A 111 6.79 7.85 5.75
N PHE A 112 7.26 7.51 6.95
CA PHE A 112 7.78 6.16 7.26
C PHE A 112 6.70 5.09 7.15
N ILE A 113 5.41 5.44 7.27
CA ILE A 113 4.28 4.50 7.22
C ILE A 113 4.27 3.73 5.90
N PHE A 114 4.81 4.29 4.82
CA PHE A 114 4.91 3.59 3.53
C PHE A 114 6.15 2.71 3.37
N TRP A 115 7.12 2.79 4.28
CA TRP A 115 8.38 2.05 4.21
C TRP A 115 8.32 0.74 5.00
N VAL A 116 7.30 0.60 5.83
CA VAL A 116 7.17 -0.49 6.79
C VAL A 116 5.97 -1.36 6.40
N GLU A 117 6.14 -2.68 6.45
CA GLU A 117 5.03 -3.60 6.21
C GLU A 117 3.92 -3.40 7.26
N ASN A 118 2.66 -3.51 6.85
CA ASN A 118 1.56 -3.45 7.81
C ASN A 118 1.70 -4.62 8.80
N PRO A 119 1.75 -4.34 10.12
CA PRO A 119 1.85 -5.41 11.09
C PRO A 119 0.60 -6.27 11.06
N ALA A 120 0.76 -7.57 11.30
CA ALA A 120 -0.39 -8.45 11.48
C ALA A 120 -1.18 -7.99 12.73
N PRO A 121 -2.52 -7.93 12.68
CA PRO A 121 -3.33 -7.44 13.81
C PRO A 121 -3.03 -8.18 15.12
N GLU A 122 -2.87 -9.50 15.06
CA GLU A 122 -2.55 -10.33 16.23
C GLU A 122 -1.19 -9.98 16.84
N THR A 123 -0.17 -9.80 16.01
CA THR A 123 1.18 -9.41 16.47
C THR A 123 1.16 -8.03 17.08
N PHE A 124 0.44 -7.09 16.47
CA PHE A 124 0.27 -5.75 17.01
C PHE A 124 -0.45 -5.76 18.36
N ASN A 125 -1.55 -6.51 18.47
CA ASN A 125 -2.30 -6.63 19.73
C ASN A 125 -1.47 -7.27 20.84
N LYS A 126 -0.63 -8.27 20.53
CA LYS A 126 0.34 -8.84 21.47
C LYS A 126 1.37 -7.81 21.93
N ALA A 127 1.92 -7.01 21.01
CA ALA A 127 2.87 -5.94 21.36
C ALA A 127 2.22 -4.87 22.24
N ILE A 128 0.97 -4.48 21.96
CA ILE A 128 0.19 -3.58 22.81
C ILE A 128 -0.02 -4.19 24.20
N GLY A 129 -0.31 -5.48 24.30
CA GLY A 129 -0.43 -6.18 25.59
C GLY A 129 0.87 -6.24 26.39
N ILE A 130 2.02 -6.39 25.73
CA ILE A 130 3.34 -6.29 26.37
C ILE A 130 3.55 -4.86 26.92
N LEU A 131 3.25 -3.86 26.09
CA LEU A 131 3.38 -2.45 26.49
C LEU A 131 2.45 -2.10 27.64
N GLU A 132 1.19 -2.54 27.62
CA GLU A 132 0.21 -2.30 28.69
C GLU A 132 0.71 -2.81 30.05
N ARG A 133 1.34 -3.99 30.08
CA ARG A 133 1.88 -4.60 31.31
C ARG A 133 3.12 -3.87 31.85
N SER A 134 3.86 -3.17 30.99
CA SER A 134 5.05 -2.43 31.41
C SER A 134 4.78 -0.98 31.81
N LEU A 135 3.51 -0.53 31.77
CA LEU A 135 3.14 0.80 32.21
C LEU A 135 3.17 0.92 33.74
N PRO A 136 3.67 2.05 34.29
CA PRO A 136 3.73 2.27 35.72
C PRO A 136 2.35 2.49 36.36
N GLU A 137 1.39 3.00 35.57
CA GLU A 137 0.00 3.17 35.98
C GLU A 137 -0.92 2.28 35.14
N PRO A 138 -1.97 1.69 35.75
CA PRO A 138 -2.96 0.92 35.00
C PRO A 138 -3.69 1.83 34.00
N VAL A 139 -3.88 1.33 32.79
CA VAL A 139 -4.60 2.05 31.73
C VAL A 139 -6.04 2.27 32.18
N LYS A 140 -6.45 3.54 32.28
CA LYS A 140 -7.82 3.91 32.63
C LYS A 140 -8.70 3.82 31.40
N TYR A 141 -9.50 2.78 31.33
CA TYR A 141 -10.54 2.63 30.31
C TYR A 141 -11.83 3.30 30.78
N PRO A 142 -12.45 4.18 29.97
CA PRO A 142 -13.73 4.80 30.34
C PRO A 142 -14.92 3.82 30.40
N LYS A 143 -14.75 2.59 29.89
CA LYS A 143 -15.74 1.50 29.88
C LYS A 143 -15.06 0.14 30.13
N SER A 144 -15.83 -0.95 30.17
CA SER A 144 -15.28 -2.31 30.22
C SER A 144 -14.42 -2.62 28.99
N LYS A 145 -13.29 -3.30 29.16
CA LYS A 145 -12.36 -3.68 28.08
C LYS A 145 -13.05 -4.48 26.97
N ALA A 146 -14.11 -5.24 27.30
CA ALA A 146 -14.89 -6.01 26.33
C ALA A 146 -15.76 -5.16 25.38
N GLU A 147 -16.00 -3.89 25.73
CA GLU A 147 -16.85 -2.99 24.94
C GLU A 147 -16.07 -2.07 24.00
N PHE A 148 -14.73 -2.07 24.09
CA PHE A 148 -13.89 -1.24 23.24
C PHE A 148 -13.52 -1.92 21.93
N SER A 149 -13.54 -1.14 20.84
CA SER A 149 -12.89 -1.55 19.60
C SER A 149 -11.39 -1.70 19.81
N GLU A 150 -10.75 -2.61 19.05
CA GLU A 150 -9.30 -2.84 19.13
C GLU A 150 -8.51 -1.53 19.00
N PHE A 151 -8.91 -0.65 18.07
CA PHE A 151 -8.32 0.68 17.89
C PHE A 151 -8.36 1.52 19.18
N ALA A 152 -9.52 1.60 19.83
CA ALA A 152 -9.68 2.41 21.03
C ALA A 152 -8.86 1.86 22.22
N GLN A 153 -8.73 0.52 22.32
CA GLN A 153 -7.86 -0.10 23.32
C GLN A 153 -6.40 0.26 23.07
N SER A 154 -5.91 0.04 21.85
CA SER A 154 -4.52 0.35 21.48
C SER A 154 -4.21 1.84 21.64
N LEU A 155 -5.14 2.72 21.26
CA LEU A 155 -5.01 4.17 21.44
C LEU A 155 -4.89 4.55 22.92
N ALA A 156 -5.72 3.98 23.80
CA ALA A 156 -5.69 4.27 25.24
C ALA A 156 -4.38 3.83 25.91
N VAL A 157 -3.88 2.63 25.56
CA VAL A 157 -2.58 2.13 26.05
C VAL A 157 -1.47 3.06 25.62
N LEU A 158 -1.43 3.41 24.34
CA LEU A 158 -0.41 4.27 23.75
C LEU A 158 -0.45 5.70 24.31
N GLN A 159 -1.64 6.28 24.51
CA GLN A 159 -1.81 7.58 25.19
C GLN A 159 -1.31 7.55 26.64
N THR A 160 -1.60 6.47 27.37
CA THR A 160 -1.12 6.31 28.76
C THR A 160 0.39 6.19 28.79
N ALA A 161 0.98 5.47 27.82
CA ALA A 161 2.42 5.35 27.68
C ALA A 161 3.10 6.70 27.41
N VAL A 162 2.53 7.54 26.53
CA VAL A 162 3.04 8.90 26.28
C VAL A 162 2.93 9.77 27.54
N ARG A 163 1.83 9.67 28.30
CA ARG A 163 1.69 10.41 29.56
C ARG A 163 2.76 10.00 30.59
N ALA A 164 3.00 8.71 30.75
CA ALA A 164 4.06 8.19 31.62
C ALA A 164 5.45 8.70 31.19
N LYS A 165 5.74 8.70 29.88
CA LYS A 165 6.96 9.29 29.30
C LYS A 165 7.10 10.78 29.64
N ARG A 166 6.03 11.56 29.53
CA ARG A 166 6.07 13.00 29.86
C ARG A 166 6.30 13.25 31.35
N GLN A 167 5.76 12.39 32.21
CA GLN A 167 5.93 12.48 33.67
C GLN A 167 7.34 12.09 34.14
N SER A 168 8.01 11.16 33.45
CA SER A 168 9.38 10.75 33.81
C SER A 168 10.45 11.80 33.46
N GLY A 169 10.08 12.90 32.81
CA GLY A 169 11.01 13.97 32.43
C GLY A 169 11.86 13.64 31.20
N ASP A 170 11.61 12.52 30.51
CA ASP A 170 12.26 12.14 29.25
C ASP A 170 11.73 12.99 28.09
N ARG A 171 12.21 14.24 28.02
CA ARG A 171 11.84 15.20 26.97
C ARG A 171 12.32 14.78 25.58
N ASN A 172 13.36 13.95 25.51
CA ASN A 172 13.96 13.53 24.25
C ASN A 172 13.44 12.19 23.75
N GLY A 173 12.69 11.43 24.57
CA GLY A 173 12.17 10.12 24.20
C GLY A 173 13.22 9.04 23.99
N SER A 174 14.43 9.25 24.51
CA SER A 174 15.54 8.32 24.35
C SER A 174 15.36 7.05 25.19
N ASP A 175 14.59 7.13 26.29
CA ASP A 175 14.48 6.04 27.27
C ASP A 175 13.13 5.31 27.22
N TRP A 176 12.14 5.85 26.50
CA TRP A 176 10.86 5.19 26.22
C TRP A 176 10.81 4.49 24.84
N PRO A 177 10.24 3.27 24.71
CA PRO A 177 9.78 2.37 25.78
C PRO A 177 10.96 1.83 26.62
N PRO A 178 10.72 1.33 27.85
CA PRO A 178 11.78 0.74 28.67
C PRO A 178 12.54 -0.37 27.92
N PRO A 179 13.87 -0.54 28.14
CA PRO A 179 14.69 -1.47 27.38
C PRO A 179 14.15 -2.91 27.43
N GLU A 180 13.67 -3.37 28.59
CA GLU A 180 13.04 -4.68 28.74
C GLU A 180 11.79 -4.85 27.86
N THR A 181 10.99 -3.79 27.73
CA THR A 181 9.81 -3.78 26.85
C THR A 181 10.23 -3.81 25.38
N VAL A 182 11.28 -3.06 25.03
CA VAL A 182 11.84 -3.05 23.66
C VAL A 182 12.35 -4.44 23.28
N ASP A 183 13.04 -5.13 24.18
CA ASP A 183 13.57 -6.47 23.90
C ASP A 183 12.44 -7.50 23.77
N GLN A 184 11.42 -7.48 24.64
CA GLN A 184 10.26 -8.38 24.52
C GLN A 184 9.49 -8.18 23.20
N ILE A 185 9.25 -6.92 22.82
CA ILE A 185 8.56 -6.63 21.56
C ILE A 185 9.46 -6.98 20.38
N SER A 186 10.76 -6.67 20.43
CA SER A 186 11.70 -7.02 19.35
C SER A 186 11.78 -8.53 19.14
N GLN A 187 11.83 -9.32 20.21
CA GLN A 187 11.80 -10.78 20.12
C GLN A 187 10.51 -11.28 19.46
N LEU A 188 9.35 -10.71 19.82
CA LEU A 188 8.07 -11.02 19.16
C LEU A 188 8.11 -10.71 17.66
N LEU A 189 8.77 -9.62 17.25
CA LEU A 189 8.92 -9.25 15.85
C LEU A 189 9.85 -10.22 15.10
N ASP A 190 10.96 -10.61 15.71
CA ASP A 190 11.91 -11.56 15.15
C ASP A 190 11.27 -12.95 14.95
N ASP A 191 10.53 -13.44 15.94
CA ASP A 191 9.79 -14.71 15.88
C ASP A 191 8.76 -14.74 14.74
N GLN A 192 8.14 -13.59 14.48
CA GLN A 192 7.17 -13.42 13.39
C GLN A 192 7.82 -13.07 12.04
N LYS A 193 9.15 -13.04 11.98
CA LYS A 193 9.94 -12.65 10.80
C LYS A 193 9.51 -11.29 10.25
N TYR A 194 9.15 -10.36 11.14
CA TYR A 194 8.72 -9.04 10.74
C TYR A 194 9.92 -8.24 10.23
N GLN A 195 9.95 -8.00 8.91
CA GLN A 195 11.02 -7.25 8.29
C GLN A 195 10.54 -5.82 8.00
N LEU A 196 11.21 -4.86 8.62
CA LEU A 196 11.24 -3.50 8.08
C LEU A 196 11.86 -3.59 6.69
N ARG A 197 11.12 -3.18 5.67
CA ARG A 197 11.56 -3.25 4.28
C ARG A 197 12.89 -2.49 4.15
N GLU A 198 13.98 -3.20 3.95
CA GLU A 198 15.26 -2.61 3.58
C GLU A 198 15.12 -2.07 2.15
N ASN A 199 14.59 -0.86 2.01
CA ASN A 199 14.70 -0.17 0.75
C ASN A 199 16.20 0.06 0.46
N GLU A 200 16.58 0.01 -0.82
CA GLU A 200 17.95 0.01 -1.37
C GLU A 200 18.86 1.17 -0.89
N ASP A 201 18.32 2.18 -0.21
CA ASP A 201 19.04 3.31 0.40
C ASP A 201 19.26 3.15 1.92
N ALA A 202 19.42 1.92 2.43
CA ALA A 202 19.67 1.61 3.84
C ALA A 202 20.89 2.35 4.45
N ARG A 203 21.79 2.88 3.62
CA ARG A 203 22.96 3.67 4.06
C ARG A 203 22.60 5.02 4.68
N GLY A 204 21.41 5.58 4.39
CA GLY A 204 21.00 6.89 4.91
C GLY A 204 20.35 6.84 6.29
N PHE A 205 19.46 5.86 6.51
CA PHE A 205 18.57 5.83 7.67
C PHE A 205 19.10 4.99 8.85
N ARG A 206 19.66 3.80 8.58
CA ARG A 206 20.16 2.88 9.63
C ARG A 206 21.65 2.97 9.91
N GLY A 207 22.44 3.41 8.92
CA GLY A 207 23.91 3.32 8.96
C GLY A 207 24.62 4.13 10.05
N LYS A 208 23.90 4.93 10.85
CA LYS A 208 24.47 5.79 11.90
C LYS A 208 23.97 5.52 13.32
N LEU A 209 23.00 4.61 13.50
CA LEU A 209 22.40 4.35 14.83
C LEU A 209 23.09 3.17 15.52
N ARG A 210 23.27 3.24 16.85
CA ARG A 210 23.73 2.09 17.66
C ARG A 210 22.68 0.98 17.62
N LEU A 211 23.10 -0.28 17.77
CA LEU A 211 22.21 -1.44 17.67
C LEU A 211 20.98 -1.37 18.61
N GLY A 212 21.16 -0.86 19.83
CA GLY A 212 20.07 -0.64 20.79
C GLY A 212 19.06 0.41 20.34
N ASP A 213 19.54 1.51 19.75
CA ASP A 213 18.70 2.57 19.19
C ASP A 213 17.91 2.07 17.98
N GLN A 214 18.49 1.16 17.18
CA GLN A 214 17.81 0.55 16.04
C GLN A 214 16.63 -0.34 16.47
N LYS A 215 16.78 -1.16 17.52
CA LYS A 215 15.69 -1.98 18.05
C LYS A 215 14.55 -1.11 18.57
N ARG A 216 14.88 -0.12 19.38
CA ARG A 216 13.91 0.84 19.94
C ARG A 216 13.14 1.56 18.84
N MET A 217 13.84 2.09 17.83
CA MET A 217 13.21 2.74 16.69
C MET A 217 12.32 1.77 15.89
N THR A 218 12.75 0.52 15.71
CA THR A 218 11.94 -0.51 15.06
C THR A 218 10.63 -0.74 15.80
N VAL A 219 10.67 -0.84 17.13
CA VAL A 219 9.47 -0.99 17.98
C VAL A 219 8.58 0.25 17.88
N ILE A 220 9.13 1.46 17.96
CA ILE A 220 8.35 2.71 17.85
C ILE A 220 7.64 2.79 16.49
N PHE A 221 8.34 2.50 15.39
CA PHE A 221 7.74 2.51 14.05
C PHE A 221 6.69 1.42 13.90
N PHE A 222 6.94 0.22 14.41
CA PHE A 222 5.96 -0.85 14.43
C PHE A 222 4.68 -0.43 15.15
N LEU A 223 4.81 0.18 16.33
CA LEU A 223 3.69 0.64 17.14
C LEU A 223 2.88 1.73 16.42
N ALA A 224 3.56 2.75 15.91
CA ALA A 224 2.91 3.85 15.18
C ALA A 224 2.22 3.34 13.90
N LYS A 225 2.88 2.45 13.16
CA LYS A 225 2.34 1.84 11.93
C LYS A 225 1.11 0.99 12.22
N GLY A 226 1.13 0.20 13.28
CA GLY A 226 0.00 -0.64 13.69
C GLY A 226 -1.21 0.19 14.11
N LEU A 227 -0.98 1.29 14.86
CA LEU A 227 -2.06 2.21 15.24
C LEU A 227 -2.72 2.86 14.02
N VAL A 228 -1.94 3.34 13.05
CA VAL A 228 -2.48 3.91 11.81
C VAL A 228 -3.24 2.86 11.02
N ASN A 229 -2.74 1.63 10.96
CA ASN A 229 -3.42 0.55 10.26
C ASN A 229 -4.76 0.19 10.94
N GLN A 230 -4.82 0.13 12.27
CA GLN A 230 -6.10 -0.06 12.98
C GLN A 230 -7.07 1.10 12.77
N LEU A 231 -6.60 2.35 12.80
CA LEU A 231 -7.41 3.52 12.47
C LEU A 231 -8.01 3.39 11.06
N MET A 232 -7.17 3.07 10.07
CA MET A 232 -7.59 2.87 8.68
C MET A 232 -8.65 1.78 8.56
N MET A 233 -8.46 0.64 9.23
CA MET A 233 -9.42 -0.46 9.19
C MET A 233 -10.75 -0.07 9.87
N SER A 234 -10.69 0.64 11.00
CA SER A 234 -11.89 1.14 11.69
C SER A 234 -12.66 2.14 10.83
N VAL A 235 -11.97 3.10 10.22
CA VAL A 235 -12.59 4.09 9.30
C VAL A 235 -13.15 3.38 8.08
N LYS A 236 -12.42 2.43 7.50
CA LYS A 236 -12.92 1.64 6.36
C LYS A 236 -14.23 0.93 6.71
N GLN A 237 -14.27 0.22 7.83
CA GLN A 237 -15.48 -0.48 8.29
C GLN A 237 -16.67 0.48 8.44
N GLU A 238 -16.44 1.66 9.03
CA GLU A 238 -17.48 2.68 9.16
C GLU A 238 -17.95 3.20 7.79
N LEU A 239 -17.04 3.50 6.86
CA LEU A 239 -17.38 3.91 5.50
C LEU A 239 -18.05 2.80 4.68
N ASP A 240 -17.78 1.53 5.00
CA ASP A 240 -18.39 0.37 4.35
C ASP A 240 -19.87 0.20 4.74
N THR A 241 -20.25 0.64 5.95
CA THR A 241 -21.67 0.72 6.35
C THR A 241 -22.45 1.79 5.57
N ILE A 242 -21.76 2.82 5.08
CA ILE A 242 -22.38 3.87 4.27
C ILE A 242 -22.39 3.38 2.82
N GLN A 243 -23.57 3.00 2.33
CA GLN A 243 -23.78 2.66 0.92
C GLN A 243 -24.55 3.79 0.23
N PRO A 244 -23.86 4.65 -0.54
CA PRO A 244 -24.53 5.63 -1.37
C PRO A 244 -25.40 4.92 -2.42
N PRO A 245 -26.61 5.42 -2.72
CA PRO A 245 -27.43 4.87 -3.80
C PRO A 245 -26.73 5.03 -5.15
N GLU A 246 -26.93 4.05 -6.02
CA GLU A 246 -26.22 3.95 -7.31
C GLU A 246 -26.47 5.18 -8.20
N ASP A 247 -27.70 5.68 -8.22
CA ASP A 247 -28.07 6.90 -8.96
C ASP A 247 -27.23 8.11 -8.55
N LYS A 248 -26.90 8.25 -7.26
CA LYS A 248 -26.06 9.34 -6.76
C LYS A 248 -24.60 9.15 -7.15
N LEU A 249 -24.11 7.91 -7.18
CA LEU A 249 -22.75 7.61 -7.65
C LEU A 249 -22.63 7.88 -9.15
N GLN A 250 -23.65 7.56 -9.95
CA GLN A 250 -23.68 7.86 -11.37
C GLN A 250 -23.69 9.38 -11.63
N GLN A 251 -24.59 10.12 -10.96
CA GLN A 251 -24.63 11.59 -11.05
C GLN A 251 -23.28 12.21 -10.65
N PHE A 252 -22.67 11.68 -9.59
CA PHE A 252 -21.35 12.13 -9.16
C PHE A 252 -20.28 11.83 -10.21
N PHE A 253 -20.26 10.62 -10.79
CA PHE A 253 -19.34 10.26 -11.87
C PHE A 253 -19.48 11.20 -13.06
N GLU A 254 -20.71 11.52 -13.46
CA GLU A 254 -21.00 12.46 -14.54
C GLU A 254 -20.53 13.89 -14.23
N SER A 255 -20.54 14.31 -12.96
CA SER A 255 -20.02 15.61 -12.53
C SER A 255 -18.48 15.71 -12.50
N LEU A 256 -17.76 14.59 -12.56
CA LEU A 256 -16.29 14.59 -12.55
C LEU A 256 -15.70 15.19 -13.83
N ASP A 257 -14.52 15.79 -13.71
CA ASP A 257 -13.72 16.26 -14.84
C ASP A 257 -13.25 15.09 -15.72
N SER A 258 -12.97 15.37 -17.00
CA SER A 258 -12.58 14.35 -17.98
C SER A 258 -11.37 13.54 -17.55
N LYS A 259 -10.38 14.18 -16.92
CA LYS A 259 -9.16 13.50 -16.44
C LYS A 259 -9.46 12.57 -15.27
N SER A 260 -10.34 12.95 -14.35
CA SER A 260 -10.78 12.09 -13.24
C SER A 260 -11.60 10.90 -13.74
N LYS A 261 -12.49 11.09 -14.72
CA LYS A 261 -13.23 10.00 -15.38
C LYS A 261 -12.28 9.03 -16.06
N ASP A 262 -11.40 9.52 -16.91
CA ASP A 262 -10.40 8.69 -17.61
C ASP A 262 -9.50 7.93 -16.65
N HIS A 263 -9.19 8.51 -15.49
CA HIS A 263 -8.41 7.83 -14.47
C HIS A 263 -9.20 6.69 -13.80
N LEU A 264 -10.48 6.92 -13.47
CA LEU A 264 -11.34 5.89 -12.87
C LEU A 264 -11.61 4.73 -13.84
N MET A 265 -11.81 5.02 -15.13
CA MET A 265 -12.06 4.02 -16.17
C MET A 265 -10.85 3.12 -16.48
N ARG A 266 -9.66 3.41 -15.94
CA ARG A 266 -8.46 2.54 -16.07
C ARG A 266 -8.49 1.37 -15.08
N TYR A 267 -9.31 1.44 -14.05
CA TYR A 267 -9.43 0.39 -13.05
C TYR A 267 -10.44 -0.67 -13.51
N PRO A 268 -10.29 -1.93 -13.04
CA PRO A 268 -11.34 -2.94 -13.18
C PRO A 268 -12.67 -2.43 -12.60
N PRO A 269 -13.84 -2.90 -13.09
CA PRO A 269 -15.16 -2.40 -12.68
C PRO A 269 -15.36 -2.35 -11.16
N ASP A 270 -15.00 -3.41 -10.45
CA ASP A 270 -15.12 -3.49 -8.99
C ASP A 270 -14.27 -2.43 -8.27
N GLU A 271 -13.01 -2.25 -8.70
CA GLU A 271 -12.10 -1.25 -8.12
C GLU A 271 -12.53 0.18 -8.48
N MET A 272 -13.07 0.39 -9.68
CA MET A 272 -13.62 1.66 -10.12
C MET A 272 -14.79 2.08 -9.23
N GLN A 273 -15.73 1.18 -8.97
CA GLN A 273 -16.91 1.45 -8.15
C GLN A 273 -16.51 1.75 -6.70
N GLU A 274 -15.58 0.99 -6.13
CA GLU A 274 -15.07 1.24 -4.77
C GLU A 274 -14.35 2.61 -4.67
N LYS A 275 -13.53 2.96 -5.67
CA LYS A 275 -12.86 4.27 -5.72
C LYS A 275 -13.83 5.43 -5.92
N LEU A 276 -14.84 5.25 -6.77
CA LEU A 276 -15.89 6.23 -6.99
C LEU A 276 -16.66 6.48 -5.68
N LYS A 277 -17.01 5.41 -4.94
CA LYS A 277 -17.62 5.48 -3.62
C LYS A 277 -16.76 6.31 -2.65
N TYR A 278 -15.47 6.01 -2.50
CA TYR A 278 -14.62 6.79 -1.58
C TYR A 278 -14.50 8.27 -1.97
N ARG A 279 -14.40 8.57 -3.27
CA ARG A 279 -14.37 9.96 -3.75
C ARG A 279 -15.68 10.70 -3.49
N TYR A 280 -16.81 10.03 -3.68
CA TYR A 280 -18.11 10.57 -3.32
C TYR A 280 -18.17 10.87 -1.82
N LEU A 281 -17.81 9.88 -1.00
CA LEU A 281 -17.79 10.00 0.47
C LEU A 281 -16.82 11.07 0.97
N GLN A 282 -15.72 11.36 0.25
CA GLN A 282 -14.83 12.46 0.61
C GLN A 282 -15.54 13.83 0.61
N THR A 283 -16.55 14.01 -0.25
CA THR A 283 -17.28 15.28 -0.38
C THR A 283 -18.65 15.27 0.30
N GLN A 284 -19.30 14.11 0.38
CA GLN A 284 -20.67 13.94 0.85
C GLN A 284 -20.77 13.15 2.16
N LEU A 285 -19.69 13.10 2.95
CA LEU A 285 -19.71 12.41 4.23
C LEU A 285 -20.68 13.10 5.20
N PRO A 286 -21.50 12.35 5.97
CA PRO A 286 -22.26 12.93 7.05
C PRO A 286 -21.33 13.69 8.02
N GLU A 287 -21.69 14.92 8.38
CA GLU A 287 -20.81 15.82 9.14
C GLU A 287 -20.37 15.20 10.48
N LYS A 288 -21.26 14.49 11.17
CA LYS A 288 -20.93 13.78 12.42
C LYS A 288 -19.85 12.71 12.22
N VAL A 289 -19.93 11.94 11.13
CA VAL A 289 -18.94 10.90 10.78
C VAL A 289 -17.61 11.56 10.44
N ARG A 290 -17.65 12.65 9.66
CA ARG A 290 -16.46 13.41 9.28
C ARG A 290 -15.71 13.95 10.50
N GLN A 291 -16.43 14.59 11.42
CA GLN A 291 -15.87 15.11 12.66
C GLN A 291 -15.26 13.99 13.52
N SER A 292 -15.95 12.86 13.64
CA SER A 292 -15.45 11.68 14.37
C SER A 292 -14.16 11.12 13.77
N ILE A 293 -14.10 10.98 12.44
CA ILE A 293 -12.90 10.52 11.74
C ILE A 293 -11.75 11.51 11.93
N HIS A 294 -11.98 12.80 11.66
CA HIS A 294 -10.95 13.84 11.80
C HIS A 294 -10.44 13.98 13.24
N GLN A 295 -11.30 13.78 14.23
CA GLN A 295 -10.89 13.79 15.64
C GLN A 295 -9.94 12.63 15.94
N ARG A 296 -10.31 11.41 15.56
CA ARG A 296 -9.46 10.21 15.75
C ARG A 296 -8.15 10.31 14.97
N SER A 297 -8.17 10.84 13.76
CA SER A 297 -6.96 11.08 12.96
C SER A 297 -6.00 12.04 13.66
N ARG A 298 -6.51 13.17 14.16
CA ARG A 298 -5.69 14.17 14.87
C ARG A 298 -5.08 13.60 16.15
N GLU A 299 -5.85 12.81 16.89
CA GLU A 299 -5.34 12.11 18.09
C GLU A 299 -4.20 11.15 17.74
N VAL A 300 -4.34 10.36 16.67
CA VAL A 300 -3.28 9.46 16.20
C VAL A 300 -2.04 10.25 15.72
N GLN A 301 -2.23 11.34 14.96
CA GLN A 301 -1.12 12.17 14.49
C GLN A 301 -0.33 12.79 15.65
N GLN A 302 -1.03 13.38 16.62
CA GLN A 302 -0.41 13.95 17.82
C GLN A 302 0.37 12.90 18.59
N LEU A 303 -0.23 11.72 18.78
CA LEU A 303 0.40 10.63 19.50
C LEU A 303 1.66 10.11 18.80
N ILE A 304 1.65 10.00 17.47
CA ILE A 304 2.83 9.63 16.67
C ILE A 304 3.92 10.70 16.78
N GLY A 305 3.55 11.98 16.75
CA GLY A 305 4.49 13.07 16.98
C GLY A 305 5.12 13.02 18.38
N ASP A 306 4.37 12.59 19.40
CA ASP A 306 4.87 12.41 20.76
C ASP A 306 5.81 11.20 20.91
N PHE A 307 5.64 10.19 20.06
CA PHE A 307 6.50 9.00 20.04
C PHE A 307 7.84 9.25 19.37
N ILE A 308 7.87 10.04 18.29
CA ILE A 308 9.03 10.20 17.43
C ILE A 308 9.63 11.60 17.66
N PRO A 309 10.77 11.72 18.35
CA PRO A 309 11.38 13.01 18.63
C PRO A 309 11.68 13.79 17.34
N GLU A 310 11.36 15.08 17.31
CA GLU A 310 11.66 15.95 16.15
C GLU A 310 13.15 15.95 15.79
N SER A 311 14.04 15.78 16.77
CA SER A 311 15.49 15.70 16.59
C SER A 311 15.92 14.47 15.77
N ASP A 312 15.21 13.36 15.92
CA ASP A 312 15.49 12.11 15.21
C ASP A 312 15.01 12.19 13.76
N LEU A 313 13.98 12.98 13.49
CA LEU A 313 13.47 13.24 12.14
C LEU A 313 14.34 14.27 11.40
N LYS A 314 14.64 15.43 12.02
CA LYS A 314 15.36 16.54 11.34
C LYS A 314 16.80 16.18 10.96
N ASN A 315 17.56 15.52 11.83
CA ASN A 315 18.96 15.18 11.57
C ASN A 315 19.17 14.08 10.51
N GLN A 316 18.13 13.30 10.20
CA GLN A 316 18.24 12.13 9.31
C GLN A 316 17.75 12.40 7.88
N PHE A 317 16.91 13.43 7.68
CA PHE A 317 16.42 13.82 6.35
C PHE A 317 17.23 14.95 5.67
N ASP A 318 18.14 15.60 6.40
CA ASP A 318 19.03 16.67 5.90
C ASP A 318 20.42 16.18 5.46
N GLY A 319 20.61 14.87 5.25
CA GLY A 319 21.80 14.34 4.60
C GLY A 319 22.03 14.99 3.22
N PRO A 320 23.30 15.12 2.76
CA PRO A 320 23.63 15.87 1.55
C PRO A 320 22.82 15.32 0.38
N ARG A 321 21.90 16.16 -0.11
CA ARG A 321 21.01 15.90 -1.26
C ARG A 321 21.85 15.69 -2.51
N ARG A 322 22.47 14.51 -2.67
CA ARG A 322 22.86 14.01 -3.99
C ARG A 322 21.56 13.65 -4.71
N GLY A 323 21.36 14.29 -5.87
CA GLY A 323 20.12 14.28 -6.64
C GLY A 323 19.51 12.89 -6.80
N GLY A 324 18.18 12.80 -6.66
CA GLY A 324 17.45 11.58 -6.98
C GLY A 324 16.01 11.53 -6.48
N VAL A 325 15.66 12.23 -5.40
CA VAL A 325 14.29 12.12 -4.83
C VAL A 325 13.37 13.27 -5.24
N LYS A 326 13.88 14.51 -5.34
CA LYS A 326 13.10 15.61 -5.93
C LYS A 326 12.82 15.37 -7.42
N GLU A 327 13.77 14.75 -8.14
CA GLU A 327 13.60 14.37 -9.55
C GLU A 327 12.55 13.26 -9.70
N ARG A 328 12.49 12.25 -8.80
CA ARG A 328 11.43 11.22 -8.81
C ARG A 328 10.03 11.73 -8.45
N MET A 329 9.92 12.78 -7.62
CA MET A 329 8.63 13.40 -7.31
C MET A 329 8.21 14.48 -8.32
N GLN A 330 9.17 15.16 -8.94
CA GLN A 330 8.91 15.96 -10.15
C GLN A 330 8.49 15.05 -11.29
N ASP A 331 9.08 13.87 -11.48
CA ASP A 331 8.62 12.87 -12.46
C ASP A 331 7.17 12.37 -12.20
N MET A 332 6.71 12.38 -10.94
CA MET A 332 5.29 12.10 -10.63
C MET A 332 4.35 13.29 -10.85
N LYS A 333 4.83 14.54 -10.76
CA LYS A 333 4.08 15.75 -11.10
C LYS A 333 4.15 16.13 -12.59
N GLU A 334 5.21 15.72 -13.29
CA GLU A 334 5.57 16.10 -14.66
C GLU A 334 5.35 14.99 -15.69
N ARG A 335 4.78 13.84 -15.30
CA ARG A 335 4.01 12.98 -16.24
C ARG A 335 2.71 13.67 -16.69
N ARG A 336 2.85 14.89 -17.22
CA ARG A 336 2.11 15.33 -18.40
C ARG A 336 2.57 14.40 -19.52
N PHE A 337 1.74 13.40 -19.83
CA PHE A 337 1.89 12.65 -21.07
C PHE A 337 1.59 13.62 -22.21
N ASN A 338 2.64 14.13 -22.85
CA ASN A 338 2.51 14.66 -24.20
C ASN A 338 1.94 13.54 -25.08
N GLY A 339 0.87 13.86 -25.80
CA GLY A 339 0.22 12.97 -26.75
C GLY A 339 1.14 12.54 -27.90
N PRO A 340 0.65 11.63 -28.77
CA PRO A 340 1.46 10.97 -29.78
C PRO A 340 1.68 11.92 -30.97
N GLY A 341 2.87 12.50 -31.06
CA GLY A 341 3.19 13.42 -32.16
C GLY A 341 4.60 14.00 -32.11
N GLY A 342 5.64 13.19 -31.89
CA GLY A 342 7.03 13.66 -31.92
C GLY A 342 7.97 12.59 -32.46
N ARG A 343 8.52 12.82 -33.66
CA ARG A 343 9.48 11.96 -34.35
C ARG A 343 10.75 11.70 -33.51
N PRO A 344 11.41 10.53 -33.67
CA PRO A 344 12.66 10.23 -32.98
C PRO A 344 13.83 10.93 -33.67
N GLY A 345 14.64 11.68 -32.91
CA GLY A 345 15.86 12.28 -33.43
C GLY A 345 16.77 12.81 -32.33
N ASN A 346 17.98 12.23 -32.27
CA ASN A 346 19.20 12.75 -31.64
C ASN A 346 19.27 12.81 -30.11
N ARG A 347 19.63 11.68 -29.49
CA ARG A 347 20.55 11.70 -28.33
C ARG A 347 21.94 11.27 -28.81
N PRO A 348 22.99 12.12 -28.69
CA PRO A 348 24.35 11.66 -28.96
C PRO A 348 24.79 10.69 -27.86
N LEU A 349 25.40 9.58 -28.32
CA LEU A 349 26.10 8.61 -27.50
C LEU A 349 27.19 9.32 -26.70
N ARG A 350 27.10 9.29 -25.37
CA ARG A 350 28.16 9.81 -24.50
C ARG A 350 29.33 8.82 -24.55
N GLY A 351 30.32 9.18 -25.36
CA GLY A 351 31.57 8.45 -25.52
C GLY A 351 32.33 8.33 -24.20
N ARG A 352 32.71 7.09 -23.91
CA ARG A 352 33.85 6.71 -23.08
C ARG A 352 35.10 7.18 -23.84
N ASN A 353 35.84 8.15 -23.32
CA ASN A 353 37.29 8.40 -23.53
C ASN A 353 37.69 9.72 -22.84
N GLY A 354 38.69 9.67 -21.98
CA GLY A 354 39.25 10.83 -21.27
C GLY A 354 40.32 10.36 -20.29
N GLU A 355 41.53 10.15 -20.81
CA GLU A 355 42.74 9.92 -20.02
C GLU A 355 43.05 11.10 -19.08
N PRO A 356 43.76 10.86 -17.96
CA PRO A 356 44.17 11.93 -17.05
C PRO A 356 45.35 12.71 -17.65
N GLY A 357 45.13 14.01 -17.92
CA GLY A 357 46.21 14.94 -18.30
C GLY A 357 47.22 15.17 -17.15
N PRO A 358 48.46 15.59 -17.47
CA PRO A 358 49.55 15.66 -16.52
C PRO A 358 49.37 16.80 -15.52
N ARG A 359 49.71 16.54 -14.25
CA ARG A 359 49.71 17.55 -13.18
C ARG A 359 50.85 18.55 -13.39
N PRO A 360 50.62 19.86 -13.18
CA PRO A 360 51.70 20.84 -13.13
C PRO A 360 52.54 20.66 -11.85
N PRO A 361 53.84 21.02 -11.88
CA PRO A 361 54.75 20.81 -10.77
C PRO A 361 54.41 21.72 -9.57
N ALA A 362 54.64 21.18 -8.37
CA ALA A 362 54.43 21.86 -7.10
C ALA A 362 55.41 23.03 -6.94
N GLN A 363 54.89 24.21 -6.61
CA GLN A 363 55.70 25.33 -6.13
C GLN A 363 56.03 25.10 -4.66
N LEU A 364 57.33 25.00 -4.35
CA LEU A 364 57.85 25.09 -2.98
C LEU A 364 57.81 26.55 -2.53
N PRO A 365 57.38 26.87 -1.29
CA PRO A 365 57.59 28.20 -0.72
C PRO A 365 59.08 28.40 -0.37
N PRO A 366 59.59 29.64 -0.46
CA PRO A 366 60.96 29.95 -0.11
C PRO A 366 61.11 30.14 1.41
N ASP A 367 62.24 29.65 1.90
CA ASP A 367 62.91 29.94 3.17
C ASP A 367 62.34 29.37 4.51
N ALA A 368 63.24 28.60 5.14
CA ALA A 368 63.37 28.16 6.54
C ALA A 368 62.48 27.02 7.06
#